data_AF-A0A3Q9V2P9-F1
#
_entry.id   AF-A0A3Q9V2P9-F1
#
_cell.length_a   1.000
_cell.length_b   1.000
_cell.length_c   1.000
_cell.angle_alpha   90.00
_cell.angle_beta   90.00
_cell.angle_gamma   90.00
#
_symmetry.space_group_name_H-M   'P 1'
#
loop_
_entity.id
_entity.type
_entity.pdbx_description
1 polymer ?
#
loop_
_entity_poly.entity_id
_entity_poly.type
_entity_poly.pdbx_seq_one_letter_code
_entity_poly.pdbx_strand_id
1 'polypeptide(L)'
;MLRGNQRFVAGEPRHPRQDVERRNELAAEQKPLAALFGCSDSRLAAEIIFDLGLGDLFVVRNAGQVIADSIIGSLEYGVAVLGVKLILVLGHDECGAVKAAIQSQAPGAERLPPHIEHLIEPIIPAVRRIVGPQPDGRVLVDPSTTDTLAVGREHLRDTVAELLQRSPLIADAVAAGELAVVGANYRLSDGTVDSDVVLGIDPPQMSPYRSEQERTSSPLQSVSSPDATAPAAE
;
A
#
# COMPACT_ATOMS: atom_id res chain seq x y z
N MET A 1 -5.15 -10.22 1.75
CA MET A 1 -3.91 -9.90 1.02
C MET A 1 -2.88 -11.02 1.13
N LEU A 2 -2.33 -11.36 2.31
CA LEU A 2 -1.33 -12.45 2.45
C LEU A 2 -1.74 -13.79 1.82
N ARG A 3 -2.96 -14.28 2.11
CA ARG A 3 -3.47 -15.52 1.49
C ARG A 3 -3.57 -15.45 -0.04
N GLY A 4 -3.79 -14.25 -0.58
CA GLY A 4 -3.86 -14.05 -2.02
C GLY A 4 -2.47 -14.00 -2.66
N ASN A 5 -1.50 -13.36 -2.00
CA ASN A 5 -0.10 -13.45 -2.41
C ASN A 5 0.44 -14.88 -2.33
N GLN A 6 0.07 -15.67 -1.32
CA GLN A 6 0.41 -17.09 -1.24
C GLN A 6 -0.11 -17.87 -2.45
N ARG A 7 -1.33 -17.59 -2.92
CA ARG A 7 -1.88 -18.20 -4.15
C ARG A 7 -1.12 -17.74 -5.40
N PHE A 8 -0.79 -16.45 -5.48
CA PHE A 8 0.02 -15.90 -6.57
C PHE A 8 1.40 -16.58 -6.66
N VAL A 9 2.11 -16.68 -5.52
CA VAL A 9 3.43 -17.35 -5.42
C VAL A 9 3.34 -18.84 -5.76
N ALA A 10 2.26 -19.52 -5.35
CA ALA A 10 2.05 -20.94 -5.66
C ALA A 10 1.66 -21.20 -7.13
N GLY A 11 1.38 -20.17 -7.93
CA GLY A 11 0.87 -20.32 -9.30
C GLY A 11 -0.60 -20.78 -9.36
N GLU A 12 -1.37 -20.52 -8.29
CA GLU A 12 -2.77 -20.91 -8.15
C GLU A 12 -3.72 -19.70 -7.94
N PRO A 13 -3.60 -18.61 -8.73
CA PRO A 13 -4.49 -17.45 -8.58
C PRO A 13 -5.94 -17.85 -8.89
N ARG A 14 -6.88 -17.25 -8.17
CA ARG A 14 -8.31 -17.48 -8.37
C ARG A 14 -8.96 -16.44 -9.26
N HIS A 15 -8.32 -15.27 -9.43
CA HIS A 15 -8.86 -14.13 -10.16
C HIS A 15 -10.27 -13.73 -9.66
N PRO A 16 -10.45 -13.54 -8.33
CA PRO A 16 -11.77 -13.30 -7.76
C PRO A 16 -12.32 -11.95 -8.22
N ARG A 17 -13.64 -11.81 -8.33
CA ARG A 17 -14.33 -10.49 -8.46
C ARG A 17 -13.90 -9.69 -9.70
N GLN A 18 -13.71 -10.38 -10.84
CA GLN A 18 -13.34 -9.78 -12.13
C GLN A 18 -14.43 -9.92 -13.20
N ASP A 19 -15.56 -10.52 -12.85
CA ASP A 19 -16.69 -10.78 -13.73
C ASP A 19 -17.58 -9.54 -13.98
N VAL A 20 -18.48 -9.69 -14.95
CA VAL A 20 -19.37 -8.62 -15.43
C VAL A 20 -20.36 -8.19 -14.35
N GLU A 21 -20.88 -9.16 -13.60
CA GLU A 21 -21.82 -8.97 -12.51
C GLU A 21 -21.19 -8.09 -11.44
N ARG A 22 -19.99 -8.44 -10.99
CA ARG A 22 -19.24 -7.66 -10.01
C ARG A 22 -18.94 -6.24 -10.48
N ARG A 23 -18.54 -6.08 -11.75
CA ARG A 23 -18.33 -4.75 -12.34
C ARG A 23 -19.60 -3.89 -12.27
N ASN A 24 -20.77 -4.50 -12.54
CA ASN A 24 -22.04 -3.77 -12.50
C ASN A 24 -22.44 -3.38 -11.06
N GLU A 25 -22.17 -4.23 -10.06
CA GLU A 25 -22.38 -3.91 -8.63
C GLU A 25 -21.58 -2.68 -8.18
N LEU A 26 -20.35 -2.54 -8.66
CA LEU A 26 -19.43 -1.46 -8.28
C LEU A 26 -19.71 -0.13 -8.97
N ALA A 27 -20.68 -0.07 -9.89
CA ALA A 27 -20.97 1.15 -10.64
C ALA A 27 -21.47 2.31 -9.76
N ALA A 28 -22.11 1.98 -8.63
CA ALA A 28 -22.70 2.98 -7.73
C ALA A 28 -21.77 3.38 -6.56
N GLU A 29 -20.97 2.45 -6.05
CA GLU A 29 -20.17 2.64 -4.84
C GLU A 29 -18.96 1.71 -4.81
N GLN A 30 -17.87 2.15 -4.19
CA GLN A 30 -16.71 1.32 -3.86
C GLN A 30 -16.49 1.24 -2.35
N LYS A 31 -16.10 0.05 -1.87
CA LYS A 31 -15.70 -0.20 -0.47
C LYS A 31 -14.43 -1.05 -0.43
N PRO A 32 -13.28 -0.47 -0.79
CA PRO A 32 -12.02 -1.20 -0.82
C PRO A 32 -11.62 -1.65 0.59
N LEU A 33 -10.97 -2.81 0.66
CA LEU A 33 -10.49 -3.37 1.92
C LEU A 33 -9.21 -2.67 2.42
N ALA A 34 -8.45 -2.08 1.51
CA ALA A 34 -7.21 -1.37 1.80
C ALA A 34 -6.94 -0.31 0.72
N ALA A 35 -6.20 0.73 1.10
CA ALA A 35 -5.48 1.54 0.13
C ALA A 35 -4.08 0.96 -0.07
N LEU A 36 -3.58 1.03 -1.31
CA LEU A 36 -2.24 0.62 -1.67
C LEU A 36 -1.51 1.80 -2.29
N PHE A 37 -0.32 2.09 -1.79
CA PHE A 37 0.61 3.02 -2.41
C PHE A 37 1.85 2.25 -2.89
N GLY A 38 2.06 2.16 -4.20
CA GLY A 38 3.15 1.35 -4.76
C GLY A 38 3.88 1.98 -5.93
N CYS A 39 4.96 1.35 -6.36
CA CYS A 39 5.74 1.81 -7.51
C CYS A 39 4.93 1.68 -8.82
N SER A 40 5.12 2.61 -9.76
CA SER A 40 4.59 2.53 -11.14
C SER A 40 5.23 1.43 -12.01
N ASP A 41 6.18 0.66 -11.48
CA ASP A 41 6.80 -0.46 -12.17
C ASP A 41 5.74 -1.42 -12.75
N SER A 42 5.77 -1.66 -14.06
CA SER A 42 4.78 -2.49 -14.74
C SER A 42 4.65 -3.92 -14.20
N ARG A 43 5.66 -4.40 -13.48
CA ARG A 43 5.70 -5.73 -12.85
C ARG A 43 5.02 -5.75 -11.47
N LEU A 44 4.68 -4.59 -10.93
CA LEU A 44 4.05 -4.41 -9.61
C LEU A 44 2.53 -4.16 -9.74
N ALA A 45 1.84 -5.09 -10.40
CA ALA A 45 0.39 -5.06 -10.51
C ALA A 45 -0.26 -5.63 -9.23
N ALA A 46 -0.62 -4.74 -8.31
CA ALA A 46 -1.06 -5.08 -6.96
C ALA A 46 -2.21 -6.10 -6.90
N GLU A 47 -3.27 -5.89 -7.68
CA GLU A 47 -4.43 -6.77 -7.70
C GLU A 47 -4.06 -8.19 -8.15
N ILE A 48 -3.08 -8.32 -9.06
CA ILE A 48 -2.57 -9.61 -9.51
C ILE A 48 -1.71 -10.25 -8.40
N ILE A 49 -0.75 -9.50 -7.86
CA ILE A 49 0.21 -9.96 -6.82
C ILE A 49 -0.52 -10.44 -5.56
N PHE A 50 -1.63 -9.81 -5.20
CA PHE A 50 -2.44 -10.18 -4.04
C PHE A 50 -3.67 -11.03 -4.38
N ASP A 51 -3.83 -11.46 -5.63
CA ASP A 51 -5.00 -12.23 -6.12
C ASP A 51 -6.34 -11.65 -5.66
N LEU A 52 -6.55 -10.39 -6.05
CA LEU A 52 -7.71 -9.56 -5.79
C LEU A 52 -8.43 -9.19 -7.10
N GLY A 53 -9.58 -8.56 -6.98
CA GLY A 53 -10.43 -8.14 -8.08
C GLY A 53 -10.86 -6.69 -8.02
N LEU A 54 -11.90 -6.38 -8.78
CA LEU A 54 -12.46 -5.05 -8.88
C LEU A 54 -13.03 -4.60 -7.53
N GLY A 55 -12.72 -3.35 -7.17
CA GLY A 55 -13.21 -2.71 -5.95
C GLY A 55 -12.54 -3.18 -4.65
N ASP A 56 -11.56 -4.08 -4.71
CA ASP A 56 -10.86 -4.58 -3.52
C ASP A 56 -9.81 -3.60 -2.99
N LEU A 57 -9.07 -2.92 -3.88
CA LEU A 57 -8.02 -1.98 -3.50
C LEU A 57 -8.33 -0.56 -4.01
N PHE A 58 -7.97 0.43 -3.19
CA PHE A 58 -7.81 1.81 -3.62
C PHE A 58 -6.33 2.04 -3.96
N VAL A 59 -5.98 2.04 -5.25
CA VAL A 59 -4.58 1.99 -5.70
C VAL A 59 -4.06 3.36 -6.10
N VAL A 60 -2.95 3.77 -5.49
CA VAL A 60 -2.19 4.97 -5.79
C VAL A 60 -0.77 4.57 -6.19
N ARG A 61 -0.25 5.09 -7.31
CA ARG A 61 1.08 4.69 -7.80
C ARG A 61 1.85 5.86 -8.40
N ASN A 62 3.15 5.90 -8.10
CA ASN A 62 4.14 6.67 -8.86
C ASN A 62 5.48 5.92 -8.87
N ALA A 63 6.43 6.34 -9.71
CA ALA A 63 7.73 5.69 -9.78
C ALA A 63 8.51 5.88 -8.47
N GLY A 64 8.94 4.77 -7.86
CA GLY A 64 9.67 4.79 -6.59
C GLY A 64 8.84 5.03 -5.34
N GLN A 65 7.50 4.95 -5.41
CA GLN A 65 6.60 5.18 -4.26
C GLN A 65 6.97 6.43 -3.45
N VAL A 66 7.28 7.53 -4.15
CA VAL A 66 7.72 8.79 -3.51
C VAL A 66 6.53 9.63 -3.07
N ILE A 67 6.58 10.22 -1.87
CA ILE A 67 5.48 11.04 -1.37
C ILE A 67 5.33 12.31 -2.21
N ALA A 68 4.07 12.64 -2.53
CA ALA A 68 3.68 13.90 -3.17
C ALA A 68 2.29 14.30 -2.67
N ASP A 69 1.90 15.57 -2.85
CA ASP A 69 0.61 16.08 -2.36
C ASP A 69 -0.57 15.28 -2.91
N SER A 70 -0.51 14.89 -4.19
CA SER A 70 -1.53 14.05 -4.81
C SER A 70 -1.60 12.64 -4.22
N ILE A 71 -0.46 12.11 -3.74
CA ILE A 71 -0.40 10.80 -3.08
C ILE A 71 -1.06 10.89 -1.71
N ILE A 72 -0.66 11.88 -0.89
CA ILE A 72 -1.22 12.09 0.45
C ILE A 72 -2.73 12.33 0.35
N GLY A 73 -3.17 13.25 -0.50
CA GLY A 73 -4.59 13.55 -0.67
C GLY A 73 -5.41 12.33 -1.13
N SER A 74 -4.85 11.48 -1.99
CA SER A 74 -5.51 10.23 -2.40
C SER A 74 -5.61 9.24 -1.24
N LEU A 75 -4.55 9.08 -0.44
CA LEU A 75 -4.57 8.17 0.71
C LEU A 75 -5.50 8.68 1.82
N GLU A 76 -5.51 9.98 2.09
CA GLU A 76 -6.46 10.62 3.00
C GLU A 76 -7.90 10.41 2.54
N TYR A 77 -8.19 10.52 1.24
CA TYR A 77 -9.51 10.18 0.70
C TYR A 77 -9.87 8.71 0.97
N GLY A 78 -8.92 7.79 0.74
CA GLY A 78 -9.09 6.37 1.06
C GLY A 78 -9.46 6.15 2.53
N VAL A 79 -8.82 6.86 3.46
CA VAL A 79 -9.07 6.74 4.89
C VAL A 79 -10.36 7.44 5.31
N ALA A 80 -10.51 8.73 4.99
CA ALA A 80 -11.56 9.59 5.52
C ALA A 80 -12.91 9.42 4.80
N VAL A 81 -12.88 9.11 3.50
CA VAL A 81 -14.09 9.00 2.68
C VAL A 81 -14.47 7.55 2.41
N LEU A 82 -13.50 6.71 2.05
CA LEU A 82 -13.76 5.29 1.77
C LEU A 82 -13.67 4.40 3.01
N GLY A 83 -13.16 4.92 4.12
CA GLY A 83 -13.11 4.21 5.40
C GLY A 83 -12.13 3.04 5.42
N VAL A 84 -11.10 3.02 4.57
CA VAL A 84 -10.11 1.93 4.58
C VAL A 84 -9.40 1.86 5.93
N LYS A 85 -9.16 0.63 6.39
CA LYS A 85 -8.52 0.33 7.68
C LYS A 85 -7.07 -0.14 7.54
N LEU A 86 -6.54 -0.14 6.32
CA LEU A 86 -5.17 -0.51 5.99
C LEU A 86 -4.66 0.36 4.85
N ILE A 87 -3.47 0.94 5.04
CA ILE A 87 -2.60 1.43 3.97
C ILE A 87 -1.43 0.45 3.83
N LEU A 88 -1.24 -0.08 2.63
CA LEU A 88 -0.04 -0.84 2.27
C LEU A 88 0.86 0.02 1.37
N VAL A 89 2.04 0.41 1.88
CA VAL A 89 3.11 0.98 1.08
C VAL A 89 3.96 -0.17 0.53
N LEU A 90 3.99 -0.34 -0.79
CA LEU A 90 4.60 -1.49 -1.45
C LEU A 90 5.78 -1.06 -2.34
N GLY A 91 6.99 -1.27 -1.80
CA GLY A 91 8.24 -1.23 -2.56
C GLY A 91 8.51 -2.56 -3.28
N HIS A 92 9.60 -2.63 -4.03
CA HIS A 92 10.05 -3.88 -4.65
C HIS A 92 11.56 -3.88 -4.92
N ASP A 93 12.14 -5.07 -5.10
CA ASP A 93 13.51 -5.24 -5.58
C ASP A 93 13.68 -4.78 -7.03
N GLU A 94 14.91 -4.50 -7.44
CA GLU A 94 15.23 -4.03 -8.80
C GLU A 94 14.47 -2.76 -9.27
N CYS A 95 14.06 -1.88 -8.33
CA CYS A 95 13.33 -0.65 -8.63
C CYS A 95 14.15 0.36 -9.45
N GLY A 96 13.60 0.78 -10.60
CA GLY A 96 14.26 1.72 -11.50
C GLY A 96 14.51 3.09 -10.90
N ALA A 97 13.59 3.62 -10.09
CA ALA A 97 13.78 4.90 -9.41
C ALA A 97 14.89 4.84 -8.36
N VAL A 98 14.98 3.73 -7.61
CA VAL A 98 16.06 3.49 -6.64
C VAL A 98 17.41 3.38 -7.36
N LYS A 99 17.47 2.62 -8.46
CA LYS A 99 18.70 2.53 -9.28
C LYS A 99 19.11 3.89 -9.84
N ALA A 100 18.17 4.68 -10.33
CA ALA A 100 18.45 6.03 -10.82
C ALA A 100 18.97 6.95 -9.69
N ALA A 101 18.44 6.82 -8.47
CA ALA A 101 18.93 7.53 -7.30
C ALA A 101 20.37 7.12 -6.93
N ILE A 102 20.69 5.84 -6.99
CA ILE A 102 22.06 5.34 -6.76
C ILE A 102 23.00 5.88 -7.85
N GLN A 103 22.61 5.76 -9.12
CA GLN A 103 23.42 6.19 -10.27
C GLN A 103 23.68 7.69 -10.28
N SER A 104 22.69 8.51 -9.90
CA SER A 104 22.84 9.98 -9.88
C SER A 104 23.84 10.48 -8.84
N GLN A 105 24.16 9.67 -7.83
CA GLN A 105 25.13 10.02 -6.78
C GLN A 105 26.55 9.52 -7.09
N ALA A 106 26.76 8.83 -8.22
CA ALA A 106 28.08 8.35 -8.62
C ALA A 106 29.00 9.50 -9.11
N PRO A 107 30.32 9.40 -8.92
CA PRO A 107 31.26 10.37 -9.48
C PRO A 107 31.13 10.46 -11.01
N GLY A 108 30.93 11.68 -11.52
CA GLY A 108 30.77 11.91 -12.96
C GLY A 108 29.44 11.46 -13.56
N ALA A 109 28.43 11.21 -12.73
CA ALA A 109 27.08 10.87 -13.20
C ALA A 109 26.53 11.94 -14.16
N GLU A 110 25.90 11.48 -15.24
CA GLU A 110 25.18 12.35 -16.16
C GLU A 110 23.96 12.97 -15.47
N ARG A 111 23.63 14.20 -15.86
CA ARG A 111 22.47 14.88 -15.31
C ARG A 111 21.19 14.27 -15.87
N LEU A 112 20.29 13.88 -14.97
CA LEU A 112 18.95 13.39 -15.34
C LEU A 112 18.06 14.54 -15.82
N PRO A 113 17.05 14.28 -16.66
CA PRO A 113 16.01 15.27 -16.96
C PRO A 113 15.37 15.83 -15.68
N PRO A 114 15.02 17.13 -15.61
CA PRO A 114 14.64 17.78 -14.35
C PRO A 114 13.49 17.11 -13.58
N HIS A 115 12.49 16.59 -14.28
CA HIS A 115 11.38 15.88 -13.63
C HIS A 115 11.78 14.52 -13.06
N ILE A 116 12.74 13.84 -13.68
CA ILE A 116 13.29 12.58 -13.15
C ILE A 116 14.21 12.88 -11.96
N GLU A 117 15.05 13.91 -12.07
CA GLU A 117 15.91 14.39 -10.99
C GLU A 117 15.09 14.71 -9.73
N HIS A 118 13.98 15.45 -9.88
CA HIS A 118 13.09 15.77 -8.77
C HIS A 118 12.35 14.54 -8.22
N LEU A 119 11.92 13.62 -9.09
CA LEU A 119 11.25 12.39 -8.67
C LEU A 119 12.14 11.54 -7.75
N ILE A 120 13.44 11.41 -8.04
CA ILE A 120 14.35 10.56 -7.27
C ILE A 120 14.94 11.25 -6.04
N GLU A 121 14.79 12.57 -5.91
CA GLU A 121 15.37 13.38 -4.82
C GLU A 121 15.00 12.84 -3.43
N PRO A 122 13.75 12.43 -3.15
CA PRO A 122 13.37 11.82 -1.87
C PRO A 122 14.07 10.49 -1.55
N ILE A 123 14.64 9.81 -2.55
CA ILE A 123 15.33 8.51 -2.39
C ILE A 123 16.81 8.71 -2.02
N ILE A 124 17.41 9.85 -2.37
CA ILE A 124 18.84 10.14 -2.16
C ILE A 124 19.27 10.02 -0.69
N PRO A 125 18.50 10.47 0.31
CA PRO A 125 18.85 10.26 1.72
C PRO A 125 19.07 8.78 2.08
N ALA A 126 18.22 7.88 1.59
CA ALA A 126 18.38 6.44 1.80
C ALA A 126 19.67 5.91 1.17
N VAL A 127 20.02 6.35 -0.05
CA VAL A 127 21.30 6.01 -0.70
C VAL A 127 22.47 6.39 0.19
N ARG A 128 22.49 7.62 0.69
CA ARG A 128 23.60 8.14 1.52
C ARG A 128 23.73 7.39 2.85
N ARG A 129 22.61 7.02 3.49
CA ARG A 129 22.64 6.25 4.73
C ARG A 129 23.14 4.82 4.54
N ILE A 130 22.77 4.17 3.44
CA ILE A 130 23.24 2.81 3.12
C ILE A 130 24.72 2.79 2.73
N VAL A 131 25.18 3.75 1.93
CA VAL A 131 26.60 3.82 1.53
C VAL A 131 27.47 4.25 2.72
N GLY A 132 26.98 5.17 3.55
CA GLY A 132 27.70 5.69 4.71
C GLY A 132 28.94 6.53 4.35
N PRO A 133 29.55 7.18 5.34
CA PRO A 133 30.80 7.92 5.15
C PRO A 133 31.99 6.96 5.05
N GLN A 134 32.92 7.28 4.16
CA GLN A 134 34.26 6.70 4.08
C GLN A 134 35.14 7.22 5.23
N PRO A 135 36.31 6.61 5.50
CA PRO A 135 37.22 7.05 6.58
C PRO A 135 37.64 8.53 6.49
N ASP A 136 37.58 9.13 5.30
CA ASP A 136 37.88 10.55 5.05
C ASP A 136 36.64 11.47 5.15
N GLY A 137 35.50 10.93 5.57
CA GLY A 137 34.23 11.64 5.75
C GLY A 137 33.41 11.84 4.48
N ARG A 138 33.90 11.42 3.30
CA ARG A 138 33.14 11.54 2.04
C ARG A 138 32.16 10.38 1.86
N VAL A 139 31.02 10.64 1.22
CA VAL A 139 30.12 9.58 0.75
C VAL A 139 30.39 9.39 -0.74
N LEU A 140 31.05 8.29 -1.10
CA LEU A 140 31.33 7.93 -2.49
C LEU A 140 30.43 6.76 -2.88
N VAL A 141 29.47 7.01 -3.76
CA VAL A 141 28.55 5.99 -4.25
C VAL A 141 29.17 5.26 -5.43
N ASP A 142 29.33 3.95 -5.29
CA ASP A 142 29.65 3.04 -6.40
C ASP A 142 28.38 2.24 -6.75
N PRO A 143 27.72 2.54 -7.89
CA PRO A 143 26.52 1.82 -8.30
C PRO A 143 26.71 0.31 -8.49
N SER A 144 27.94 -0.16 -8.75
CA SER A 144 28.23 -1.57 -8.97
C SER A 144 28.24 -2.40 -7.68
N THR A 145 28.47 -1.75 -6.54
CA THR A 145 28.54 -2.40 -5.23
C THR A 145 27.43 -1.99 -4.27
N THR A 146 26.71 -0.90 -4.57
CA THR A 146 25.60 -0.43 -3.72
C THR A 146 24.42 -1.41 -3.77
N ASP A 147 24.03 -1.93 -2.61
CA ASP A 147 22.89 -2.83 -2.47
C ASP A 147 21.57 -2.08 -2.72
N THR A 148 20.98 -2.31 -3.90
CA THR A 148 19.72 -1.69 -4.33
C THR A 148 18.54 -2.10 -3.45
N LEU A 149 18.52 -3.33 -2.93
CA LEU A 149 17.45 -3.80 -2.04
C LEU A 149 17.55 -3.12 -0.67
N ALA A 150 18.75 -2.97 -0.14
CA ALA A 150 18.97 -2.23 1.12
C ALA A 150 18.52 -0.77 0.99
N VAL A 151 18.87 -0.08 -0.11
CA VAL A 151 18.40 1.28 -0.38
C VAL A 151 16.88 1.32 -0.54
N GLY A 152 16.28 0.36 -1.27
CA GLY A 152 14.82 0.29 -1.44
C GLY A 152 14.07 0.10 -0.12
N ARG A 153 14.57 -0.76 0.77
CA ARG A 153 14.04 -0.95 2.14
C ARG A 153 14.17 0.31 2.98
N GLU A 154 15.30 0.98 2.91
CA GLU A 154 15.52 2.22 3.65
C GLU A 154 14.61 3.35 3.14
N HIS A 155 14.45 3.48 1.82
CA HIS A 155 13.50 4.42 1.20
C HIS A 155 12.04 4.10 1.54
N LEU A 156 11.67 2.82 1.66
CA LEU A 156 10.35 2.41 2.11
C LEU A 156 10.05 2.93 3.53
N ARG A 157 11.02 2.87 4.44
CA ARG A 157 10.87 3.42 5.81
C ARG A 157 10.72 4.94 5.77
N ASP A 158 11.52 5.63 4.97
CA ASP A 158 11.40 7.08 4.75
C ASP A 158 10.02 7.45 4.22
N THR A 159 9.51 6.71 3.24
CA THR A 159 8.19 6.91 2.64
C THR A 159 7.08 6.80 3.70
N VAL A 160 7.12 5.77 4.54
CA VAL A 160 6.14 5.60 5.64
C VAL A 160 6.27 6.71 6.68
N ALA A 161 7.49 7.08 7.05
CA ALA A 161 7.73 8.14 8.02
C ALA A 161 7.25 9.51 7.50
N GLU A 162 7.56 9.85 6.24
CA GLU A 162 7.11 11.10 5.62
C GLU A 162 5.58 11.14 5.50
N LEU A 163 4.93 10.03 5.15
CA LEU A 163 3.47 9.95 5.10
C LEU A 163 2.83 10.36 6.44
N LEU A 164 3.32 9.79 7.54
CA LEU A 164 2.82 10.10 8.89
C LEU A 164 3.18 11.51 9.32
N GLN A 165 4.36 12.00 8.95
CA GLN A 165 4.78 13.37 9.27
C GLN A 165 3.90 14.41 8.58
N ARG A 166 3.50 14.14 7.32
CA ARG A 166 2.81 15.11 6.47
C ARG A 166 1.30 15.03 6.53
N SER A 167 0.74 13.91 6.99
CA SER A 167 -0.70 13.73 7.17
C SER A 167 -1.05 13.50 8.64
N PRO A 168 -1.45 14.56 9.38
CA PRO A 168 -2.01 14.42 10.72
C PRO A 168 -3.23 13.49 10.73
N LEU A 169 -4.06 13.51 9.68
CA LEU A 169 -5.23 12.62 9.57
C LEU A 169 -4.85 11.15 9.62
N ILE A 170 -3.83 10.73 8.85
CA ILE A 170 -3.36 9.35 8.84
C ILE A 170 -2.63 9.03 10.16
N ALA A 171 -1.78 9.95 10.64
CA ALA A 171 -1.04 9.75 11.88
C ALA A 171 -1.96 9.58 13.10
N ASP A 172 -3.00 10.40 13.23
CA ASP A 172 -3.98 10.33 14.31
C ASP A 172 -4.79 9.03 14.24
N ALA A 173 -5.22 8.61 13.04
CA ALA A 173 -5.92 7.34 12.85
C ALA A 173 -5.06 6.12 13.22
N VAL A 174 -3.75 6.17 12.92
CA VAL A 174 -2.77 5.15 13.33
C VAL A 174 -2.60 5.15 14.84
N ALA A 175 -2.43 6.32 15.45
CA ALA A 175 -2.26 6.46 16.91
C ALA A 175 -3.51 6.01 17.70
N ALA A 176 -4.70 6.20 17.11
CA ALA A 176 -5.97 5.73 17.67
C ALA A 176 -6.22 4.22 17.47
N GLY A 177 -5.37 3.52 16.71
CA GLY A 177 -5.57 2.10 16.38
C GLY A 177 -6.70 1.85 15.38
N GLU A 178 -7.16 2.89 14.69
CA GLU A 178 -8.24 2.82 13.70
C GLU A 178 -7.74 2.53 12.28
N LEU A 179 -6.43 2.70 12.05
CA LEU A 179 -5.78 2.50 10.76
C LEU A 179 -4.44 1.79 10.97
N ALA A 180 -4.19 0.74 10.18
CA ALA A 180 -2.87 0.15 10.07
C ALA A 180 -2.10 0.74 8.88
N VAL A 181 -0.80 0.98 9.05
CA VAL A 181 0.13 1.29 7.94
C VAL A 181 1.19 0.20 7.90
N VAL A 182 1.29 -0.48 6.76
CA VAL A 182 2.28 -1.53 6.53
C VAL A 182 3.19 -1.10 5.39
N GLY A 183 4.49 -1.06 5.63
CA GLY A 183 5.52 -1.00 4.58
C GLY A 183 5.97 -2.42 4.25
N ALA A 184 5.89 -2.82 2.98
CA ALA A 184 6.34 -4.13 2.51
C ALA A 184 7.15 -4.04 1.21
N ASN A 185 7.92 -5.10 0.94
CA ASN A 185 8.69 -5.25 -0.29
C ASN A 185 8.21 -6.48 -1.06
N TYR A 186 7.91 -6.29 -2.34
CA TYR A 186 7.66 -7.35 -3.30
C TYR A 186 8.97 -7.83 -3.93
N ARG A 187 9.14 -9.15 -4.07
CA ARG A 187 10.27 -9.75 -4.78
C ARG A 187 9.85 -10.24 -6.16
N LEU A 188 10.49 -9.72 -7.19
CA LEU A 188 10.17 -10.02 -8.59
C LEU A 188 10.49 -11.45 -8.99
N SER A 189 11.48 -12.08 -8.36
CA SER A 189 11.96 -13.41 -8.74
C SER A 189 11.04 -14.56 -8.34
N ASP A 190 10.34 -14.43 -7.21
CA ASP A 190 9.47 -15.48 -6.66
C ASP A 190 8.05 -15.01 -6.33
N GLY A 191 7.78 -13.71 -6.44
CA GLY A 191 6.47 -13.12 -6.22
C GLY A 191 6.10 -12.89 -4.75
N THR A 192 7.02 -13.15 -3.82
CA THR A 192 6.76 -13.00 -2.37
C THR A 192 6.64 -11.52 -1.96
N VAL A 193 5.88 -11.27 -0.89
CA VAL A 193 5.77 -9.96 -0.25
C VAL A 193 6.14 -10.07 1.23
N ASP A 194 7.20 -9.37 1.63
CA ASP A 194 7.69 -9.34 3.01
C ASP A 194 7.46 -7.97 3.64
N SER A 195 6.79 -7.92 4.78
CA SER A 195 6.62 -6.69 5.56
C SER A 195 7.94 -6.27 6.24
N ASP A 196 8.21 -4.97 6.24
CA ASP A 196 9.39 -4.35 6.87
C ASP A 196 9.01 -3.36 7.98
N VAL A 197 7.87 -2.68 7.86
CA VAL A 197 7.33 -1.76 8.86
C VAL A 197 5.85 -2.07 9.08
N VAL A 198 5.40 -2.11 10.32
CA VAL A 198 3.99 -2.33 10.70
C VAL A 198 3.63 -1.39 11.84
N LEU A 199 2.63 -0.53 11.63
CA LEU A 199 2.18 0.49 12.56
C LEU A 199 0.65 0.45 12.70
N GLY A 200 0.13 0.88 13.85
CA GLY A 200 -1.32 1.00 14.09
C GLY A 200 -2.04 -0.34 14.30
N ILE A 201 -1.28 -1.39 14.65
CA ILE A 201 -1.82 -2.71 15.03
C ILE A 201 -1.31 -3.04 16.43
N ASP A 202 -2.21 -3.22 17.40
CA ASP A 202 -1.87 -3.90 18.65
C ASP A 202 -1.74 -5.41 18.38
N PRO A 203 -0.58 -6.04 18.63
CA PRO A 203 -0.45 -7.48 18.59
C PRO A 203 -1.02 -8.03 19.92
N PRO A 204 -2.22 -8.65 20.02
CA PRO A 204 -3.05 -9.32 19.02
C PRO A 204 -4.57 -8.99 19.12
N GLN A 205 -5.11 -8.17 18.22
CA GLN A 205 -6.57 -8.09 17.95
C GLN A 205 -6.89 -8.54 16.51
N MET A 206 -6.07 -9.41 15.94
CA MET A 206 -6.46 -10.16 14.74
C MET A 206 -7.52 -11.20 15.13
N SER A 207 -8.77 -10.76 15.29
CA SER A 207 -9.90 -11.65 15.08
C SER A 207 -9.74 -12.24 13.68
N PRO A 208 -9.79 -13.58 13.51
CA PRO A 208 -9.69 -14.16 12.18
C PRO A 208 -10.79 -13.52 11.32
N TYR A 209 -10.37 -12.83 10.26
CA TYR A 209 -11.28 -12.28 9.27
C TYR A 209 -12.28 -13.37 8.87
N ARG A 210 -13.55 -13.14 9.24
CA ARG A 210 -14.67 -14.01 8.90
C ARG A 210 -14.77 -14.11 7.37
N SER A 211 -14.86 -15.34 6.89
CA SER A 211 -15.03 -15.68 5.48
C SER A 211 -16.26 -14.99 4.87
N GLU A 212 -16.32 -14.86 3.54
CA GLU A 212 -17.50 -14.31 2.85
C GLU A 212 -18.80 -15.04 3.21
N GLN A 213 -18.73 -16.36 3.49
CA GLN A 213 -19.87 -17.17 3.97
C GLN A 213 -20.43 -16.69 5.32
N GLU A 214 -19.59 -16.14 6.19
CA GLU A 214 -19.99 -15.66 7.53
C GLU A 214 -20.50 -14.22 7.53
N ARG A 215 -20.29 -13.45 6.44
CA ARG A 215 -20.90 -12.12 6.25
C ARG A 215 -22.32 -12.19 5.70
N THR A 216 -22.64 -13.22 4.93
CA THR A 216 -23.98 -13.43 4.37
C THR A 216 -24.95 -14.10 5.35
N SER A 217 -24.48 -14.58 6.50
CA SER A 217 -25.28 -15.28 7.52
C SER A 217 -25.53 -14.40 8.75
N SER A 218 -26.15 -13.23 8.58
CA SER A 218 -26.78 -12.53 9.71
C SER A 218 -28.24 -12.99 9.82
N PRO A 219 -28.77 -13.33 11.01
CA PRO A 219 -30.18 -13.68 11.13
C PRO A 219 -31.00 -12.44 10.82
N LEU A 220 -31.93 -12.56 9.88
CA LEU A 220 -33.04 -11.62 9.71
C LEU A 220 -33.66 -11.38 11.09
N GLN A 221 -33.42 -10.21 11.68
CA GLN A 221 -34.22 -9.76 12.80
C GLN A 221 -35.65 -9.60 12.29
N SER A 222 -36.53 -10.48 12.74
CA SER A 222 -37.96 -10.40 12.50
C SER A 222 -38.46 -9.06 13.01
N VAL A 223 -38.81 -8.18 12.09
CA VAL A 223 -39.50 -6.92 12.41
C VAL A 223 -40.92 -7.30 12.84
N SER A 224 -41.17 -7.26 14.15
CA SER A 224 -42.53 -7.35 14.69
C SER A 224 -43.30 -6.09 14.28
N SER A 225 -44.38 -6.28 13.52
CA SER A 225 -45.31 -5.20 13.15
C SER A 225 -46.09 -4.72 14.38
N PRO A 226 -46.33 -3.41 14.55
CA PRO A 226 -47.21 -2.92 15.59
C PRO A 226 -48.68 -3.14 15.21
N ASP A 227 -49.44 -3.64 16.18
CA ASP A 227 -50.85 -3.95 16.15
C ASP A 227 -51.68 -2.68 15.86
N ALA A 228 -52.48 -2.71 14.78
CA ALA A 228 -53.41 -1.65 14.42
C ALA A 228 -54.83 -2.09 14.78
N THR A 229 -55.26 -1.83 16.00
CA THR A 229 -56.67 -1.95 16.39
C THR A 229 -57.46 -0.73 15.90
N ALA A 230 -58.41 -1.00 15.00
CA ALA A 230 -59.41 -0.06 14.51
C ALA A 230 -60.44 0.32 15.59
N PRO A 231 -61.16 1.45 15.44
CA PRO A 231 -62.19 1.89 16.39
C PRO A 231 -63.53 1.20 16.14
N ALA A 232 -64.26 0.88 17.21
CA ALA A 232 -65.67 0.50 17.14
C ALA A 232 -66.55 1.75 17.36
N ALA A 233 -67.58 1.86 16.51
CA ALA A 233 -68.69 2.79 16.63
C ALA A 233 -69.80 2.22 17.54
N GLU A 234 -70.63 3.14 18.05
CA GLU A 234 -71.79 3.03 18.96
C GLU A 234 -71.51 2.89 20.47
#